data_AF-A0A951DYM1-F1
#
_entry.id   AF-A0A951DYM1-F1
#
_cell.length_a   1.000
_cell.length_b   1.000
_cell.length_c   1.000
_cell.angle_alpha   90.00
_cell.angle_beta   90.00
_cell.angle_gamma   90.00
#
_symmetry.space_group_name_H-M   'P 1'
#
loop_
_entity.id
_entity.type
_entity.pdbx_description
1 polymer ?
#
loop_
_entity_poly.entity_id
_entity_poly.type
_entity_poly.pdbx_seq_one_letter_code
_entity_poly.pdbx_strand_id
1 'polypeptide(L)'
;MSRVADAVIAGVLLAFTLPLMILLAVAIRFDSPGPVFERELCVGRGGRFQMLQFRTSVHSPEGLRPTWARRRLTRVGAFLQYTRIDSLPQLLNVLAGDMTLIDADGRSPSFLE
;
A
#
# COMPACT_ATOMS: atom_id res chain seq x y z
N MET A 1 -7.25 -18.08 7.48
CA MET A 1 -6.84 -17.94 8.90
C MET A 1 -7.98 -17.36 9.73
N SER A 2 -7.90 -17.43 11.07
CA SER A 2 -8.78 -16.67 11.96
C SER A 2 -8.37 -15.20 11.96
N ARG A 3 -9.35 -14.27 12.01
CA ARG A 3 -9.07 -12.81 11.99
C ARG A 3 -8.10 -12.37 13.09
N VAL A 4 -8.17 -13.04 14.25
CA VAL A 4 -7.27 -12.79 15.38
C VAL A 4 -5.84 -13.17 15.03
N ALA A 5 -5.63 -14.32 14.36
CA ALA A 5 -4.30 -14.72 13.91
C ALA A 5 -3.73 -13.72 12.90
N ASP A 6 -4.54 -13.28 11.93
CA ASP A 6 -4.11 -12.27 10.94
C ASP A 6 -3.71 -10.96 11.62
N ALA A 7 -4.50 -10.48 12.58
CA ALA A 7 -4.18 -9.27 13.32
C ALA A 7 -2.90 -9.41 14.15
N VAL A 8 -2.68 -10.55 14.82
CA VAL A 8 -1.45 -10.82 15.58
C VAL A 8 -0.24 -10.88 14.66
N ILE A 9 -0.33 -11.62 13.56
CA ILE A 9 0.77 -11.74 12.57
C ILE A 9 1.06 -10.37 11.95
N ALA A 10 0.03 -9.62 11.55
CA ALA A 10 0.19 -8.29 11.00
C ALA A 10 0.83 -7.33 12.02
N GLY A 11 0.43 -7.40 13.29
CA GLY A 11 1.02 -6.59 14.35
C GLY A 11 2.50 -6.89 14.59
N VAL A 12 2.87 -8.17 14.59
CA VAL A 12 4.27 -8.61 14.71
C VAL A 12 5.08 -8.14 13.50
N LEU A 13 4.61 -8.41 12.28
CA LEU A 13 5.26 -7.97 11.06
C LEU A 13 5.43 -6.45 11.04
N LEU A 14 4.38 -5.71 11.37
CA LEU A 14 4.39 -4.25 11.43
C LEU A 14 5.45 -3.76 12.42
N ALA A 15 5.54 -4.34 13.61
CA ALA A 15 6.54 -3.96 14.61
C ALA A 15 7.98 -4.17 14.09
N PHE A 16 8.24 -5.30 13.42
CA PHE A 16 9.55 -5.59 12.82
C PHE A 16 9.86 -4.72 11.60
N THR A 17 8.87 -4.41 10.78
CA THR A 17 9.06 -3.61 9.55
C THR A 17 8.96 -2.10 9.81
N LEU A 18 8.46 -1.67 10.96
CA LEU A 18 8.30 -0.25 11.32
C LEU A 18 9.59 0.58 11.08
N PRO A 19 10.78 0.19 11.57
CA PRO A 19 12.00 0.97 11.34
C PRO A 19 12.33 1.09 9.85
N LEU A 20 12.12 0.02 9.09
CA LEU A 20 12.30 0.03 7.63
C LEU A 20 11.28 0.96 6.95
N MET A 21 10.01 0.90 7.36
CA MET A 21 8.95 1.74 6.82
C MET A 21 9.22 3.23 7.03
N ILE A 22 9.78 3.61 8.18
CA ILE A 22 10.20 4.99 8.46
C ILE A 22 11.33 5.42 7.51
N LEU A 23 12.34 4.57 7.32
CA LEU A 23 13.45 4.85 6.40
C LEU A 23 12.96 5.00 4.95
N LEU A 24 12.08 4.11 4.51
CA LEU A 24 11.46 4.19 3.19
C LEU A 24 10.59 5.43 3.04
N ALA A 25 9.82 5.81 4.06
CA ALA A 25 9.02 7.02 4.07
C ALA A 25 9.88 8.27 3.84
N VAL A 26 11.02 8.35 4.51
CA VAL A 26 12.01 9.42 4.33
C VAL A 26 12.59 9.40 2.90
N ALA A 27 13.01 8.22 2.41
CA ALA A 27 13.53 8.07 1.04
C ALA A 27 12.52 8.51 -0.04
N ILE A 28 11.25 8.13 0.10
CA ILE A 28 10.16 8.53 -0.81
C ILE A 28 9.95 10.05 -0.79
N ARG A 29 10.04 10.68 0.40
CA ARG A 29 9.87 12.13 0.58
C ARG A 29 11.00 12.93 -0.07
N PHE A 30 12.23 12.41 -0.04
CA PHE A 30 13.38 13.02 -0.70
C PHE A 30 13.38 12.80 -2.22
N ASP A 31 12.87 11.66 -2.71
CA ASP A 31 12.84 11.34 -4.14
C ASP A 31 11.80 12.17 -4.91
N SER A 32 10.68 12.55 -4.28
CA SER A 32 9.75 13.54 -4.86
C SER A 32 8.91 14.29 -3.80
N PRO A 33 8.53 15.56 -4.03
CA PRO A 33 7.63 16.28 -3.14
C PRO A 33 6.24 15.61 -3.09
N GLY A 34 5.47 15.79 -2.01
CA GLY A 34 4.12 15.22 -1.83
C GLY A 34 4.03 14.12 -0.75
N PRO A 35 2.87 13.44 -0.65
CA PRO A 35 2.58 12.45 0.39
C PRO A 35 3.37 11.16 0.21
N VAL A 36 3.73 10.52 1.32
CA VAL A 36 4.48 9.24 1.34
C VAL A 36 3.59 8.07 0.95
N PHE A 37 2.33 8.09 1.39
CA PHE A 37 1.38 7.02 1.14
C PHE A 37 0.45 7.39 -0.02
N GLU A 38 0.18 6.40 -0.85
CA GLU A 38 -0.91 6.42 -1.82
C GLU A 38 -2.07 5.60 -1.27
N ARG A 39 -3.30 6.06 -1.54
CA ARG A 39 -4.52 5.39 -1.11
C ARG A 39 -5.33 5.08 -2.34
N GLU A 40 -5.67 3.82 -2.51
CA GLU A 40 -6.47 3.32 -3.62
C GLU A 40 -7.80 2.78 -3.09
N LEU A 41 -8.90 3.13 -3.74
CA LEU A 41 -10.21 2.68 -3.32
C LEU A 41 -10.46 1.26 -3.85
N CYS A 42 -10.60 0.29 -2.94
CA CYS A 42 -10.81 -1.11 -3.25
C CYS A 42 -12.09 -1.65 -2.60
N VAL A 43 -12.57 -2.79 -3.10
CA VAL A 43 -13.65 -3.56 -2.45
C VAL A 43 -13.07 -4.81 -1.79
N GLY A 44 -13.35 -4.97 -0.51
CA GLY A 44 -13.03 -6.15 0.29
C GLY A 44 -14.27 -6.82 0.87
N ARG A 45 -14.06 -7.81 1.75
CA ARG A 45 -15.16 -8.55 2.40
C ARG A 45 -16.12 -7.67 3.22
N GLY A 46 -15.65 -6.52 3.71
CA GLY A 46 -16.44 -5.56 4.50
C GLY A 46 -17.05 -4.40 3.69
N GLY A 47 -16.91 -4.41 2.36
CA GLY A 47 -17.30 -3.31 1.49
C GLY A 47 -16.10 -2.50 0.99
N ARG A 48 -16.33 -1.22 0.73
CA ARG A 48 -15.31 -0.33 0.15
C ARG A 48 -14.34 0.14 1.24
N PHE A 49 -13.04 0.06 0.97
CA PHE A 49 -12.01 0.56 1.87
C PHE A 49 -10.86 1.20 1.08
N GLN A 50 -10.02 1.95 1.78
CA GLN A 50 -8.85 2.61 1.20
C GLN A 50 -7.62 1.73 1.44
N MET A 51 -7.16 1.06 0.38
CA MET A 51 -5.95 0.25 0.39
C MET A 51 -4.72 1.15 0.47
N LEU A 52 -3.92 0.98 1.52
CA LEU A 52 -2.77 1.82 1.78
C LEU A 52 -1.50 1.23 1.17
N GLN A 53 -0.75 2.03 0.42
CA GLN A 53 0.53 1.64 -0.18
C GLN A 53 1.56 2.76 -0.07
N PHE A 54 2.84 2.43 -0.19
CA PHE A 54 3.84 3.45 -0.41
C PHE A 54 3.70 4.04 -1.81
N ARG A 55 3.88 5.36 -1.91
CA ARG A 55 3.87 6.06 -3.18
C ARG A 55 5.06 5.62 -4.03
N THR A 56 4.76 5.07 -5.20
CA THR A 56 5.77 4.62 -6.17
C THR A 56 5.89 5.54 -7.38
N SER A 57 4.91 6.41 -7.58
CA SER A 57 4.84 7.34 -8.71
C SER A 57 5.28 8.76 -8.33
N VAL A 58 5.87 9.48 -9.29
CA VAL A 58 6.18 10.90 -9.15
C VAL A 58 4.89 11.64 -8.83
N HIS A 59 4.93 12.48 -7.79
CA HIS A 59 3.78 13.31 -7.44
C HIS A 59 3.50 14.32 -8.55
N SER A 60 2.34 14.18 -9.16
CA SER A 60 1.78 15.19 -10.04
C SER A 60 0.66 15.84 -9.26
N PRO A 61 0.83 17.09 -8.77
CA PRO A 61 -0.34 17.88 -8.39
C PRO A 61 -1.20 18.03 -9.66
N GLU A 62 -2.50 17.76 -9.52
CA GLU A 62 -3.55 17.92 -10.53
C GLU A 62 -3.67 16.82 -11.61
N GLY A 63 -4.92 16.35 -11.74
CA GLY A 63 -5.40 15.24 -12.58
C GLY A 63 -5.37 15.50 -14.08
N LEU A 64 -4.28 16.07 -14.58
CA LEU A 64 -4.04 16.36 -16.00
C LEU A 64 -3.48 15.16 -16.77
N ARG A 65 -3.45 13.97 -16.16
CA ARG A 65 -2.95 12.75 -16.80
C ARG A 65 -4.11 11.89 -17.30
N PRO A 66 -4.16 11.59 -18.60
CA PRO A 66 -5.10 10.63 -19.14
C PRO A 66 -4.94 9.28 -18.43
N THR A 67 -6.04 8.55 -18.21
CA THR A 67 -6.06 7.23 -17.55
C THR A 67 -5.14 6.20 -18.23
N TRP A 68 -4.88 6.35 -19.53
CA TRP A 68 -3.98 5.50 -20.31
C TRP A 68 -2.49 5.87 -20.18
N ALA A 69 -2.18 7.07 -19.65
CA ALA A 69 -0.80 7.52 -19.50
C ALA A 69 -0.18 6.89 -18.24
N ARG A 70 0.78 5.97 -18.46
CA ARG A 70 1.48 5.30 -17.36
C ARG A 70 2.10 6.34 -16.41
N ARG A 71 1.80 6.20 -15.12
CA ARG A 71 2.42 7.03 -14.09
C ARG A 71 3.93 6.84 -14.13
N ARG A 72 4.65 7.95 -14.15
CA ARG A 72 6.11 7.92 -14.13
C ARG A 72 6.55 7.50 -12.73
N LEU A 73 7.23 6.37 -12.62
CA LEU A 73 7.75 5.90 -11.34
C LEU A 73 8.93 6.77 -10.88
N THR A 74 9.07 6.93 -9.57
CA THR A 74 10.29 7.48 -8.98
C THR A 74 11.38 6.40 -8.92
N ARG A 75 12.63 6.75 -8.60
CA ARG A 75 13.71 5.74 -8.50
C ARG A 75 13.45 4.80 -7.31
N VAL A 76 13.11 5.36 -6.16
CA VAL A 76 12.70 4.62 -4.97
C VAL A 76 11.42 3.84 -5.25
N GLY A 77 10.46 4.44 -5.94
CA GLY A 77 9.20 3.80 -6.31
C GLY A 77 9.38 2.57 -7.21
N ALA A 78 10.28 2.63 -8.18
CA ALA A 78 10.62 1.48 -9.02
C ALA A 78 11.23 0.33 -8.19
N PHE A 79 12.12 0.65 -7.24
CA PHE A 79 12.68 -0.34 -6.32
C PHE A 79 11.62 -0.96 -5.41
N LEU A 80 10.71 -0.15 -4.87
CA LEU A 80 9.61 -0.60 -4.01
C LEU A 80 8.67 -1.56 -4.77
N GLN A 81 8.28 -1.23 -6.00
CA GLN A 81 7.43 -2.12 -6.81
C GLN A 81 8.14 -3.43 -7.17
N TYR A 82 9.45 -3.37 -7.48
CA TYR A 82 10.25 -4.55 -7.82
C TYR A 82 10.35 -5.51 -6.63
N THR A 83 10.54 -4.97 -5.43
CA THR A 83 10.67 -5.74 -4.19
C THR A 83 9.34 -6.07 -3.52
N ARG A 84 8.22 -5.52 -4.01
CA ARG A 84 6.87 -5.60 -3.41
C ARG A 84 6.75 -5.03 -1.99
N ILE A 85 7.74 -4.26 -1.55
CA ILE A 85 7.77 -3.62 -0.24
C ILE A 85 6.83 -2.41 -0.18
N ASP A 86 6.36 -1.92 -1.34
CA ASP A 86 5.30 -0.91 -1.46
C ASP A 86 3.99 -1.31 -0.75
N SER A 87 3.76 -2.61 -0.59
CA SER A 87 2.58 -3.17 0.07
C SER A 87 2.65 -3.22 1.60
N LEU A 88 3.80 -2.96 2.24
CA LEU A 88 3.93 -3.01 3.70
C LEU A 88 2.87 -2.18 4.46
N PRO A 89 2.46 -0.98 4.00
CA PRO A 89 1.43 -0.20 4.66
C PRO A 89 0.06 -0.91 4.72
N GLN A 90 -0.20 -1.91 3.87
CA GLN A 90 -1.43 -2.71 3.90
C GLN A 90 -1.57 -3.53 5.19
N LEU A 91 -0.48 -3.77 5.92
CA LEU A 91 -0.55 -4.38 7.26
C LEU A 91 -1.44 -3.55 8.21
N LEU A 92 -1.52 -2.23 8.02
CA LEU A 92 -2.43 -1.36 8.76
C LEU A 92 -3.89 -1.63 8.40
N ASN A 93 -4.20 -1.94 7.14
CA ASN A 93 -5.54 -2.35 6.71
C ASN A 93 -5.92 -3.72 7.28
N VAL A 94 -4.96 -4.65 7.43
CA VAL A 94 -5.20 -5.94 8.09
C VAL A 94 -5.55 -5.72 9.57
N LEU A 95 -4.81 -4.85 10.26
CA LEU A 95 -5.10 -4.49 11.65
C LEU A 95 -6.43 -3.76 11.81
N ALA A 96 -6.83 -2.93 10.84
CA ALA A 96 -8.13 -2.28 10.80
C ALA A 96 -9.29 -3.25 10.50
N GLY A 97 -8.98 -4.47 10.03
CA GLY A 97 -9.97 -5.47 9.65
C GLY A 97 -10.57 -5.26 8.26
N ASP A 98 -9.99 -4.38 7.44
CA ASP A 98 -10.42 -4.09 6.06
C ASP A 98 -10.09 -5.27 5.12
N MET A 99 -8.97 -5.96 5.37
CA MET A 99 -8.48 -7.08 4.58
C MET A 99 -7.85 -8.17 5.46
N THR A 100 -7.62 -9.35 4.87
CA THR A 100 -6.92 -10.47 5.50
C THR A 100 -5.52 -10.62 4.92
N LEU A 101 -4.57 -11.17 5.70
CA LEU A 101 -3.18 -11.33 5.26
C LEU A 101 -3.07 -12.36 4.13
N ILE A 102 -3.89 -13.42 4.21
CA ILE A 102 -4.06 -14.45 3.19
C ILE A 102 -5.56 -14.62 2.99
N ASP A 103 -6.05 -14.28 1.80
CA ASP A 103 -7.43 -14.57 1.46
C ASP A 103 -7.62 -16.07 1.19
N ALA A 104 -8.64 -16.67 1.79
CA ALA A 104 -8.95 -18.08 1.62
C ALA A 104 -9.48 -18.39 0.21
N ASP A 105 -10.11 -17.40 -0.42
CA ASP A 105 -10.72 -17.52 -1.74
C ASP A 105 -9.73 -17.12 -2.87
N GLY A 106 -8.52 -16.69 -2.51
CA GLY A 106 -7.53 -16.18 -3.46
C GLY A 106 -7.98 -14.93 -4.22
N ARG A 107 -9.03 -14.24 -3.75
CA ARG A 107 -9.54 -13.04 -4.41
C ARG A 107 -8.64 -11.88 -4.00
N SER A 108 -7.94 -11.33 -4.98
CA SER A 108 -7.28 -10.02 -4.81
C SER A 108 -8.35 -8.95 -4.62
N PRO A 109 -8.12 -7.91 -3.81
CA PRO A 109 -9.04 -6.78 -3.71
C PRO A 109 -9.34 -6.25 -5.11
N SER A 110 -10.61 -6.28 -5.50
CA SER A 110 -11.03 -5.78 -6.80
C SER A 110 -11.03 -4.25 -6.75
N PHE A 111 -10.34 -3.64 -7.71
CA PHE A 111 -10.36 -2.21 -7.92
C PHE A 111 -11.77 -1.76 -8.31
N LEU A 112 -12.22 -0.62 -7.78
CA LEU A 112 -13.42 0.03 -8.30
C LEU A 112 -13.02 0.79 -9.56
N GLU A 113 -13.51 0.37 -10.71
CA GLU A 113 -13.60 1.22 -11.90
C GLU A 113 -14.71 2.28 -11.73
#